data_AF-A0A7G8BME2-F1
#
_entry.id   AF-A0A7G8BME2-F1
#
_cell.length_a   1.000
_cell.length_b   1.000
_cell.length_c   1.000
_cell.angle_alpha   90.00
_cell.angle_beta   90.00
_cell.angle_gamma   90.00
#
_symmetry.space_group_name_H-M   'P 1'
#
loop_
_entity.id
_entity.type
_entity.pdbx_description
1 polymer ?
#
loop_
_entity_poly.entity_id
_entity_poly.type
_entity_poly.pdbx_seq_one_letter_code
_entity_poly.pdbx_strand_id
1 'polypeptide(L)'
;MRLTQRLSAAVCLSILSYGVVQNISAQEPDEIPISVLANARPRVWAGPVKPKVSRLASVNASAIPGIDTLVNFTGSFTAPGYDPFGNFNETWYYAMVGRSPDGHGPTILNAPIIPVSLDLRNFDGSPRYVNGQRLYSDATQYVQRVLNSPVFSYSRYTSSERPTQFADAIQRAEFFKGPEDDWHTLLVPSVKTPRVMTLIEGTYQFALNPDGSCCAAVLIDSNTFIDLLFPPTFPVDNSTVMGAAELAGDITTADVSTFLFPSAYLYTGSDCCTLGFHMFDFEPGIPANGNRPRFYVMNYSSWITPVAFLGGVLSDVVILSHEMAETFNDPFLAFDGVHGVTPWWLAPNGQCQDLLEGGDAIENLPDSLYPITLNGFDYQTQNIMLLPWFAFQSPSPAIDHAYSYPNTNVVNALSPQLLKPGCQ
;
A
#
# COMPACT_ATOMS: atom_id res chain seq x y z
N MET A 1 47.46 -30.71 88.81
CA MET A 1 48.04 -30.44 87.46
C MET A 1 46.85 -30.17 86.53
N ARG A 2 46.76 -29.05 85.79
CA ARG A 2 47.46 -28.77 84.51
C ARG A 2 47.28 -29.95 83.53
N LEU A 3 46.66 -29.84 82.35
CA LEU A 3 46.54 -28.70 81.44
C LEU A 3 45.15 -28.58 80.75
N THR A 4 44.83 -27.33 80.43
CA THR A 4 43.87 -26.78 79.47
C THR A 4 43.80 -27.40 78.08
N GLN A 5 42.61 -27.41 77.48
CA GLN A 5 42.43 -27.28 76.02
C GLN A 5 41.22 -26.38 75.72
N ARG A 6 41.34 -25.47 74.74
CA ARG A 6 40.32 -24.49 74.37
C ARG A 6 39.43 -25.03 73.25
N LEU A 7 38.12 -24.89 73.35
CA LEU A 7 37.23 -24.91 72.18
C LEU A 7 36.88 -23.48 71.78
N SER A 8 37.11 -23.15 70.52
CA SER A 8 36.65 -21.90 69.90
C SER A 8 35.28 -22.13 69.26
N ALA A 9 34.27 -21.37 69.66
CA ALA A 9 32.98 -21.36 68.97
C ALA A 9 33.06 -20.43 67.74
N ALA A 10 32.86 -20.97 66.54
CA ALA A 10 32.68 -20.17 65.32
C ALA A 10 31.18 -19.88 65.14
N VAL A 11 30.82 -18.60 65.08
CA VAL A 11 29.45 -18.16 64.79
C VAL A 11 29.28 -18.07 63.28
N CYS A 12 28.49 -18.97 62.68
CA CYS A 12 28.05 -18.83 61.30
C CYS A 12 26.89 -17.83 61.23
N LEU A 13 27.13 -16.66 60.64
CA LEU A 13 26.06 -15.78 60.16
C LEU A 13 25.52 -16.34 58.84
N SER A 14 24.29 -16.86 58.84
CA SER A 14 23.55 -17.18 57.63
C SER A 14 22.83 -15.93 57.11
N ILE A 15 23.42 -15.27 56.12
CA ILE A 15 22.75 -14.18 55.38
C ILE A 15 21.75 -14.82 54.41
N LEU A 16 20.45 -14.68 54.71
CA LEU A 16 19.35 -15.00 53.80
C LEU A 16 19.25 -13.90 52.73
N SER A 17 20.03 -14.04 51.66
CA SER A 17 19.85 -13.22 50.46
C SER A 17 18.60 -13.68 49.70
N TYR A 18 17.48 -12.98 49.90
CA TYR A 18 16.34 -13.06 48.99
C TYR A 18 16.76 -12.53 47.62
N GLY A 19 17.15 -13.44 46.72
CA GLY A 19 17.34 -13.13 45.32
C GLY A 19 15.98 -12.81 44.70
N VAL A 20 15.72 -11.52 44.46
CA VAL A 20 14.68 -11.12 43.51
C VAL A 20 15.17 -11.58 42.14
N VAL A 21 14.66 -12.72 41.68
CA VAL A 21 14.83 -13.15 40.29
C VAL A 21 14.00 -12.18 39.46
N GLN A 22 14.64 -11.11 38.98
CA GLN A 22 14.12 -10.39 37.84
C GLN A 22 14.15 -11.37 36.67
N ASN A 23 12.98 -11.83 36.24
CA ASN A 23 12.83 -12.50 34.96
C ASN A 23 13.16 -11.48 33.87
N ILE A 24 14.44 -11.37 33.55
CA ILE A 24 14.88 -10.86 32.25
C ILE A 24 14.47 -11.97 31.27
N SER A 25 13.25 -11.87 30.72
CA SER A 25 12.91 -12.67 29.54
C SER A 25 13.93 -12.31 28.47
N ALA A 26 14.65 -13.31 27.95
CA ALA A 26 15.44 -13.10 26.76
C ALA A 26 14.50 -12.64 25.65
N GLN A 27 14.85 -11.56 24.97
CA GLN A 27 14.17 -11.09 23.76
C GLN A 27 14.13 -12.26 22.75
N GLU A 28 13.00 -12.47 22.09
CA GLU A 28 12.89 -13.54 21.10
C GLU A 28 13.84 -13.28 19.92
N PRO A 29 14.39 -14.31 19.25
CA PRO A 29 15.43 -14.12 18.21
C PRO A 29 14.99 -13.27 17.01
N ASP A 30 13.70 -13.23 16.74
CA ASP A 30 13.02 -12.49 15.67
C ASP A 30 12.13 -11.34 16.21
N GLU A 31 12.16 -11.08 17.52
CA GLU A 31 11.65 -9.84 18.09
C GLU A 31 12.68 -8.72 17.85
N ILE A 32 12.26 -7.64 17.18
CA ILE A 32 13.11 -6.49 16.87
C ILE A 32 12.66 -5.23 17.62
N PRO A 33 13.59 -4.35 18.02
CA PRO A 33 13.21 -3.04 18.55
C PRO A 33 12.51 -2.21 17.47
N ILE A 34 11.37 -1.57 17.80
CA ILE A 34 10.63 -0.72 16.85
C ILE A 34 11.50 0.41 16.26
N SER A 35 12.54 0.84 16.97
CA SER A 35 13.53 1.83 16.50
C SER A 35 14.34 1.40 15.27
N VAL A 36 14.31 0.12 14.88
CA VAL A 36 14.86 -0.35 13.60
C VAL A 36 14.13 0.32 12.43
N LEU A 37 12.81 0.54 12.56
CA LEU A 37 11.97 1.15 11.52
C LEU A 37 12.10 2.67 11.46
N ALA A 38 12.49 3.32 12.56
CA ALA A 38 12.59 4.78 12.64
C ALA A 38 13.58 5.40 11.64
N ASN A 39 14.58 4.63 11.20
CA ASN A 39 15.57 5.03 10.18
C ASN A 39 15.43 4.25 8.86
N ALA A 40 14.44 3.36 8.75
CA ALA A 40 14.14 2.71 7.47
C ALA A 40 13.64 3.77 6.48
N ARG A 41 13.89 3.55 5.19
CA ARG A 41 13.24 4.31 4.13
C ARG A 41 12.00 3.53 3.73
N PRO A 42 10.81 3.94 4.19
CA PRO A 42 9.58 3.33 3.68
C PRO A 42 9.50 3.62 2.19
N ARG A 43 9.00 2.64 1.45
CA ARG A 43 8.66 2.74 0.04
C ARG A 43 7.29 2.11 -0.19
N VAL A 44 6.60 2.52 -1.24
CA VAL A 44 5.61 1.67 -1.90
C VAL A 44 6.34 0.78 -2.92
N TRP A 45 5.69 -0.26 -3.43
CA TRP A 45 6.31 -1.15 -4.42
C TRP A 45 5.64 -1.04 -5.80
N ALA A 46 6.09 -0.06 -6.59
CA ALA A 46 5.96 -0.12 -8.03
C ALA A 46 6.89 -1.20 -8.61
N GLY A 47 6.31 -2.33 -9.01
CA GLY A 47 7.05 -3.37 -9.72
C GLY A 47 6.16 -4.49 -10.22
N PRO A 48 6.25 -4.87 -11.51
CA PRO A 48 5.39 -5.90 -12.06
C PRO A 48 5.76 -7.29 -11.51
N VAL A 49 4.94 -7.81 -10.59
CA VAL A 49 4.78 -9.25 -10.39
C VAL A 49 4.16 -9.80 -11.68
N LYS A 50 5.01 -10.09 -12.67
CA LYS A 50 4.61 -10.34 -14.06
C LYS A 50 3.52 -11.42 -14.16
N PRO A 51 2.26 -11.06 -14.46
CA PRO A 51 1.25 -12.06 -14.73
C PRO A 51 1.58 -12.73 -16.07
N LYS A 52 1.48 -14.05 -16.14
CA LYS A 52 1.82 -14.82 -17.35
C LYS A 52 0.70 -14.73 -18.40
N VAL A 53 0.52 -13.57 -19.00
CA VAL A 53 -0.53 -13.33 -20.01
C VAL A 53 -0.03 -13.58 -21.42
N SER A 54 -0.83 -14.28 -22.23
CA SER A 54 -0.63 -14.37 -23.68
C SER A 54 -1.78 -13.72 -24.44
N ARG A 55 -1.43 -13.07 -25.57
CA ARG A 55 -2.20 -12.17 -26.45
C ARG A 55 -3.74 -12.19 -26.34
N LEU A 56 -4.32 -10.99 -26.23
CA LEU A 56 -5.77 -10.75 -26.21
C LEU A 56 -6.34 -10.19 -27.52
N ALA A 57 -7.66 -10.27 -27.65
CA ALA A 57 -8.48 -9.70 -28.73
C ALA A 57 -9.68 -8.93 -28.15
N SER A 58 -10.08 -7.85 -28.82
CA SER A 58 -11.20 -6.95 -28.48
C SER A 58 -12.58 -7.60 -28.76
N VAL A 59 -13.76 -7.19 -28.26
CA VAL A 59 -14.40 -5.90 -27.89
C VAL A 59 -15.53 -6.21 -26.87
N ASN A 60 -15.97 -5.43 -25.86
CA ASN A 60 -15.51 -4.25 -25.09
C ASN A 60 -16.31 -4.23 -23.74
N ALA A 61 -15.81 -3.57 -22.70
CA ALA A 61 -16.55 -3.10 -21.49
C ALA A 61 -15.68 -2.17 -20.63
N SER A 62 -14.36 -2.43 -20.67
CA SER A 62 -13.27 -1.56 -20.22
C SER A 62 -12.66 -0.84 -21.42
N ALA A 63 -11.95 0.28 -21.21
CA ALA A 63 -11.30 1.02 -22.28
C ALA A 63 -10.03 0.34 -22.80
N ILE A 64 -9.34 -0.45 -21.97
CA ILE A 64 -8.45 -1.51 -22.46
C ILE A 64 -9.32 -2.68 -22.98
N PRO A 65 -9.29 -3.02 -24.28
CA PRO A 65 -10.17 -4.05 -24.83
C PRO A 65 -9.71 -5.48 -24.49
N GLY A 66 -10.67 -6.38 -24.32
CA GLY A 66 -10.40 -7.83 -24.20
C GLY A 66 -10.17 -8.35 -22.77
N ILE A 67 -10.14 -7.47 -21.77
CA ILE A 67 -10.15 -7.83 -20.34
C ILE A 67 -11.57 -7.71 -19.73
N ASP A 68 -11.76 -8.36 -18.59
CA ASP A 68 -12.91 -8.27 -17.70
C ASP A 68 -12.44 -7.65 -16.39
N THR A 69 -12.75 -6.36 -16.21
CA THR A 69 -12.30 -5.55 -15.08
C THR A 69 -13.21 -4.33 -14.91
N LEU A 70 -12.88 -3.46 -13.94
CA LEU A 70 -13.61 -2.26 -13.58
C LEU A 70 -13.77 -1.28 -14.76
N VAL A 71 -14.67 -0.31 -14.56
CA VAL A 71 -14.86 0.79 -15.51
C VAL A 71 -13.59 1.64 -15.50
N ASN A 72 -12.93 1.73 -16.65
CA ASN A 72 -11.75 2.56 -16.89
C ASN A 72 -11.88 3.31 -18.21
N PHE A 73 -11.11 4.38 -18.35
CA PHE A 73 -10.92 5.13 -19.59
C PHE A 73 -9.46 5.13 -20.01
N THR A 74 -9.20 5.32 -21.30
CA THR A 74 -7.83 5.49 -21.84
C THR A 74 -7.67 6.86 -22.47
N GLY A 75 -6.43 7.34 -22.47
CA GLY A 75 -6.03 8.57 -23.15
C GLY A 75 -4.54 8.55 -23.45
N SER A 76 -4.01 9.69 -23.91
CA SER A 76 -2.60 9.83 -24.20
C SER A 76 -2.08 11.24 -23.96
N PHE A 77 -0.76 11.36 -23.86
CA PHE A 77 -0.04 12.64 -23.88
C PHE A 77 1.18 12.57 -24.79
N THR A 78 1.65 13.75 -25.22
CA THR A 78 2.86 13.86 -26.06
C THR A 78 4.02 14.42 -25.25
N ALA A 79 5.08 13.64 -25.11
CA ALA A 79 6.33 14.02 -24.45
C ALA A 79 7.50 13.23 -25.07
N PRO A 80 8.61 13.86 -25.48
CA PRO A 80 9.73 13.13 -26.06
C PRO A 80 10.52 12.38 -24.97
N GLY A 81 10.77 11.09 -25.17
CA GLY A 81 11.42 10.24 -24.18
C GLY A 81 11.89 8.90 -24.71
N TYR A 82 12.33 8.03 -23.80
CA TYR A 82 12.72 6.64 -24.10
C TYR A 82 11.82 5.67 -23.35
N ASP A 83 11.45 4.56 -23.99
CA ASP A 83 10.70 3.45 -23.38
C ASP A 83 11.62 2.59 -22.48
N PRO A 84 11.11 1.60 -21.71
CA PRO A 84 11.92 0.72 -20.87
C PRO A 84 13.04 -0.04 -21.62
N PHE A 85 12.96 -0.14 -22.95
CA PHE A 85 13.91 -0.84 -23.82
C PHE A 85 14.91 0.12 -24.50
N GLY A 86 14.78 1.44 -24.27
CA GLY A 86 15.62 2.46 -24.87
C GLY A 86 15.23 2.87 -26.29
N ASN A 87 14.03 2.51 -26.77
CA ASN A 87 13.49 3.05 -28.01
C ASN A 87 12.96 4.46 -27.77
N PHE A 88 13.19 5.38 -28.71
CA PHE A 88 12.63 6.73 -28.61
C PHE A 88 11.13 6.70 -28.90
N ASN A 89 10.35 7.38 -28.06
CA ASN A 89 8.90 7.52 -28.18
C ASN A 89 8.47 8.97 -27.89
N GLU A 90 7.37 9.38 -28.49
CA GLU A 90 6.76 10.71 -28.29
C GLU A 90 5.32 10.64 -27.76
N THR A 91 4.63 9.49 -27.86
CA THR A 91 3.23 9.34 -27.48
C THR A 91 3.08 8.25 -26.42
N TRP A 92 2.57 8.64 -25.26
CA TRP A 92 2.42 7.77 -24.09
C TRP A 92 0.94 7.60 -23.79
N TYR A 93 0.55 6.40 -23.40
CA TYR A 93 -0.84 6.05 -23.16
C TYR A 93 -1.06 5.80 -21.67
N TYR A 94 -2.22 6.16 -21.16
CA TYR A 94 -2.65 5.82 -19.81
C TYR A 94 -4.01 5.14 -19.86
N ALA A 95 -4.26 4.30 -18.85
CA ALA A 95 -5.57 3.75 -18.56
C ALA A 95 -5.85 4.07 -17.10
N MET A 96 -6.99 4.68 -16.81
CA MET A 96 -7.31 5.22 -15.49
C MET A 96 -8.69 4.76 -15.04
N VAL A 97 -8.88 4.58 -13.74
CA VAL A 97 -10.17 4.16 -13.15
C VAL A 97 -11.22 5.25 -13.39
N GLY A 98 -12.44 4.83 -13.73
CA GLY A 98 -13.57 5.73 -13.99
C GLY A 98 -13.95 5.86 -15.47
N ARG A 99 -14.69 6.92 -15.79
CA ARG A 99 -15.00 7.35 -17.16
C ARG A 99 -14.12 8.53 -17.53
N SER A 100 -13.94 8.77 -18.83
CA SER A 100 -13.18 9.93 -19.33
C SER A 100 -13.70 11.24 -18.72
N PRO A 101 -12.80 12.20 -18.37
CA PRO A 101 -13.16 13.56 -17.98
C PRO A 101 -14.13 14.27 -18.94
N ASP A 102 -14.04 13.98 -20.24
CA ASP A 102 -14.94 14.54 -21.27
C ASP A 102 -16.38 13.97 -21.22
N GLY A 103 -16.66 13.05 -20.28
CA GLY A 103 -17.95 12.39 -20.12
C GLY A 103 -18.76 12.96 -18.95
N HIS A 104 -20.06 13.17 -19.18
CA HIS A 104 -20.98 13.64 -18.14
C HIS A 104 -21.21 12.60 -17.03
N GLY A 105 -21.33 13.10 -15.81
CA GLY A 105 -21.86 12.40 -14.65
C GLY A 105 -20.90 11.42 -13.96
N PRO A 106 -21.28 10.92 -12.77
CA PRO A 106 -20.40 10.11 -11.93
C PRO A 106 -20.27 8.67 -12.40
N THR A 107 -19.06 8.13 -12.23
CA THR A 107 -18.80 6.69 -12.12
C THR A 107 -18.86 6.31 -10.65
N ILE A 108 -19.59 5.25 -10.32
CA ILE A 108 -19.71 4.72 -8.96
C ILE A 108 -19.17 3.29 -8.97
N LEU A 109 -18.19 3.00 -8.13
CA LEU A 109 -17.53 1.70 -8.01
C LEU A 109 -17.73 1.15 -6.59
N ASN A 110 -17.90 -0.16 -6.44
CA ASN A 110 -17.86 -0.73 -5.08
C ASN A 110 -16.39 -0.78 -4.62
N ALA A 111 -16.19 -0.50 -3.34
CA ALA A 111 -14.89 -0.57 -2.69
C ALA A 111 -14.95 -1.56 -1.52
N PRO A 112 -14.85 -2.88 -1.77
CA PRO A 112 -14.83 -3.87 -0.73
C PRO A 112 -13.55 -3.70 0.11
N ILE A 113 -13.72 -3.59 1.43
CA ILE A 113 -12.62 -3.53 2.40
C ILE A 113 -12.57 -4.88 3.12
N ILE A 114 -11.47 -5.60 2.93
CA ILE A 114 -11.18 -6.91 3.52
C ILE A 114 -10.15 -6.68 4.64
N PRO A 115 -10.54 -6.74 5.92
CA PRO A 115 -9.58 -6.66 7.02
C PRO A 115 -8.78 -7.96 7.07
N VAL A 116 -7.45 -7.88 7.00
CA VAL A 116 -6.55 -9.05 7.03
C VAL A 116 -5.70 -9.02 8.29
N SER A 117 -6.11 -9.78 9.30
CA SER A 117 -5.39 -9.90 10.57
C SER A 117 -4.20 -10.87 10.42
N LEU A 118 -3.12 -10.63 11.15
CA LEU A 118 -1.93 -11.49 11.13
C LEU A 118 -1.94 -12.47 12.30
N ASP A 119 -1.62 -13.74 12.02
CA ASP A 119 -1.55 -14.82 13.00
C ASP A 119 -0.16 -15.46 12.99
N LEU A 120 0.68 -15.07 13.96
CA LEU A 120 2.08 -15.44 14.03
C LEU A 120 2.21 -16.78 14.78
N ARG A 121 2.87 -17.74 14.15
CA ARG A 121 3.03 -19.12 14.62
C ARG A 121 4.49 -19.44 14.91
N ASN A 122 4.69 -20.46 15.74
CA ASN A 122 5.99 -21.13 15.89
C ASN A 122 6.31 -21.93 14.62
N PHE A 123 7.55 -22.42 14.50
CA PHE A 123 8.00 -23.23 13.36
C PHE A 123 7.15 -24.50 13.10
N ASP A 124 6.49 -25.05 14.14
CA ASP A 124 5.59 -26.21 14.04
C ASP A 124 4.14 -25.85 13.66
N GLY A 125 3.83 -24.57 13.43
CA GLY A 125 2.50 -24.05 13.11
C GLY A 125 1.60 -23.81 14.33
N SER A 126 2.04 -24.13 15.55
CA SER A 126 1.26 -23.85 16.77
C SER A 126 1.19 -22.33 17.06
N PRO A 127 0.11 -21.82 17.69
CA PRO A 127 -0.01 -20.40 18.01
C PRO A 127 1.14 -19.91 18.91
N ARG A 128 1.80 -18.81 18.54
CA ARG A 128 2.92 -18.27 19.30
C ARG A 128 2.44 -17.32 20.40
N TYR A 129 3.15 -17.34 21.53
CA TYR A 129 2.91 -16.48 22.68
C TYR A 129 4.22 -15.90 23.19
N VAL A 130 4.24 -14.60 23.47
CA VAL A 130 5.36 -13.90 24.12
C VAL A 130 4.81 -13.19 25.35
N ASN A 131 5.49 -13.32 26.49
CA ASN A 131 5.03 -12.78 27.78
C ASN A 131 3.59 -13.18 28.17
N GLY A 132 3.12 -14.34 27.70
CA GLY A 132 1.76 -14.84 27.90
C GLY A 132 0.69 -14.22 26.99
N GLN A 133 1.05 -13.27 26.12
CA GLN A 133 0.17 -12.69 25.11
C GLN A 133 0.34 -13.43 23.78
N ARG A 134 -0.77 -13.66 23.05
CA ARG A 134 -0.75 -14.28 21.74
C ARG A 134 -0.19 -13.31 20.70
N LEU A 135 0.69 -13.77 19.81
CA LEU A 135 1.11 -12.99 18.65
C LEU A 135 0.02 -13.03 17.56
N TYR A 136 -0.98 -12.17 17.72
CA TYR A 136 -2.05 -11.97 16.76
C TYR A 136 -2.31 -10.46 16.60
N SER A 137 -2.13 -9.93 15.39
CA SER A 137 -2.30 -8.51 15.11
C SER A 137 -3.60 -8.31 14.34
N ASP A 138 -4.60 -7.73 15.01
CA ASP A 138 -5.95 -7.63 14.46
C ASP A 138 -6.14 -6.41 13.56
N ALA A 139 -6.57 -6.61 12.32
CA ALA A 139 -6.91 -5.53 11.39
C ALA A 139 -8.28 -4.89 11.69
N THR A 140 -9.21 -5.62 12.31
CA THR A 140 -10.62 -5.17 12.39
C THR A 140 -10.80 -3.87 13.18
N GLN A 141 -9.92 -3.61 14.16
CA GLN A 141 -9.89 -2.38 14.96
C GLN A 141 -9.70 -1.10 14.14
N TYR A 142 -9.06 -1.18 12.96
CA TYR A 142 -8.75 -0.01 12.12
C TYR A 142 -9.87 0.33 11.12
N VAL A 143 -10.77 -0.61 10.84
CA VAL A 143 -11.80 -0.49 9.79
C VAL A 143 -12.66 0.77 9.94
N GLN A 144 -13.11 1.09 11.16
CA GLN A 144 -13.95 2.27 11.37
C GLN A 144 -13.19 3.59 11.14
N ARG A 145 -11.87 3.63 11.41
CA ARG A 145 -11.03 4.78 11.10
C ARG A 145 -10.86 4.92 9.59
N VAL A 146 -10.59 3.81 8.89
CA VAL A 146 -10.47 3.78 7.43
C VAL A 146 -11.75 4.22 6.74
N LEU A 147 -12.92 3.71 7.13
CA LEU A 147 -14.22 4.14 6.60
C LEU A 147 -14.47 5.65 6.78
N ASN A 148 -14.09 6.19 7.94
CA ASN A 148 -14.28 7.59 8.31
C ASN A 148 -13.19 8.52 7.73
N SER A 149 -12.22 7.98 6.98
CA SER A 149 -11.09 8.72 6.41
C SER A 149 -11.46 9.41 5.09
N PRO A 150 -10.72 10.44 4.65
CA PRO A 150 -10.90 11.08 3.34
C PRO A 150 -10.85 10.13 2.13
N VAL A 151 -10.29 8.93 2.24
CA VAL A 151 -10.26 7.95 1.14
C VAL A 151 -11.66 7.45 0.80
N PHE A 152 -12.49 7.21 1.82
CA PHE A 152 -13.83 6.61 1.65
C PHE A 152 -14.98 7.53 2.10
N SER A 153 -14.70 8.56 2.90
CA SER A 153 -15.66 9.57 3.34
C SER A 153 -15.43 10.91 2.63
N TYR A 154 -16.51 11.63 2.37
CA TYR A 154 -16.46 12.94 1.71
C TYR A 154 -15.73 14.00 2.54
N SER A 155 -14.74 14.65 1.94
CA SER A 155 -14.01 15.81 2.47
C SER A 155 -14.02 16.98 1.46
N ARG A 156 -13.62 18.18 1.90
CA ARG A 156 -13.51 19.37 1.03
C ARG A 156 -12.14 19.43 0.38
N TYR A 157 -12.14 19.70 -0.92
CA TYR A 157 -10.97 19.76 -1.79
C TYR A 157 -11.10 20.97 -2.71
N THR A 158 -10.01 21.61 -3.14
CA THR A 158 -10.08 22.74 -4.07
C THR A 158 -10.34 22.31 -5.52
N SER A 159 -10.11 21.03 -5.85
CA SER A 159 -10.43 20.42 -7.15
C SER A 159 -11.91 20.06 -7.36
N SER A 160 -12.79 20.30 -6.38
CA SER A 160 -14.24 20.11 -6.56
C SER A 160 -15.06 21.15 -5.79
N GLU A 161 -16.15 21.63 -6.39
CA GLU A 161 -17.11 22.51 -5.73
C GLU A 161 -17.86 21.83 -4.58
N ARG A 162 -17.90 20.49 -4.57
CA ARG A 162 -18.64 19.66 -3.62
C ARG A 162 -17.68 18.77 -2.83
N PRO A 163 -18.02 18.40 -1.59
CA PRO A 163 -17.24 17.41 -0.86
C PRO A 163 -17.15 16.09 -1.65
N THR A 164 -15.94 15.59 -1.82
CA THR A 164 -15.63 14.38 -2.61
C THR A 164 -14.61 13.49 -1.85
N GLN A 165 -14.23 12.35 -2.41
CA GLN A 165 -13.24 11.42 -1.86
C GLN A 165 -11.82 11.73 -2.36
N PHE A 166 -10.80 11.22 -1.66
CA PHE A 166 -9.41 11.54 -1.92
C PHE A 166 -8.97 11.27 -3.38
N ALA A 167 -9.15 10.05 -3.89
CA ALA A 167 -8.70 9.68 -5.24
C ALA A 167 -9.46 10.44 -6.36
N ASP A 168 -10.76 10.68 -6.17
CA ASP A 168 -11.55 11.56 -7.04
C ASP A 168 -10.99 12.99 -7.05
N ALA A 169 -10.62 13.52 -5.88
CA ALA A 169 -10.02 14.84 -5.77
C ALA A 169 -8.65 14.94 -6.45
N ILE A 170 -7.84 13.86 -6.46
CA ILE A 170 -6.62 13.77 -7.25
C ILE A 170 -6.96 13.82 -8.76
N GLN A 171 -7.79 12.91 -9.26
CA GLN A 171 -8.16 12.87 -10.69
C GLN A 171 -8.75 14.22 -11.16
N ARG A 172 -9.62 14.86 -10.36
CA ARG A 172 -10.15 16.20 -10.65
C ARG A 172 -9.09 17.31 -10.61
N ALA A 173 -8.02 17.16 -9.84
CA ALA A 173 -6.88 18.09 -9.87
C ALA A 173 -6.03 17.91 -11.13
N GLU A 174 -5.78 16.67 -11.56
CA GLU A 174 -5.01 16.34 -12.78
C GLU A 174 -5.68 16.88 -14.04
N PHE A 175 -6.98 16.58 -14.19
CA PHE A 175 -7.72 16.91 -15.41
C PHE A 175 -8.38 18.29 -15.38
N PHE A 176 -8.23 19.07 -14.31
CA PHE A 176 -8.97 20.29 -13.90
C PHE A 176 -9.61 21.21 -14.97
N LYS A 177 -9.04 21.35 -16.17
CA LYS A 177 -9.57 22.17 -17.28
C LYS A 177 -10.47 21.44 -18.28
N GLY A 178 -10.59 20.12 -18.16
CA GLY A 178 -11.40 19.23 -19.01
C GLY A 178 -12.77 18.82 -18.45
N PRO A 179 -12.91 18.43 -17.16
CA PRO A 179 -14.15 17.82 -16.68
C PRO A 179 -15.26 18.82 -16.41
N GLU A 180 -16.50 18.37 -16.62
CA GLU A 180 -17.68 19.09 -16.15
C GLU A 180 -17.82 19.02 -14.61
N ASP A 181 -18.68 19.88 -14.07
CA ASP A 181 -18.97 20.00 -12.62
C ASP A 181 -19.59 18.72 -12.02
N ASP A 182 -20.03 17.77 -12.84
CA ASP A 182 -20.66 16.51 -12.42
C ASP A 182 -19.82 15.24 -12.69
N TRP A 183 -18.65 15.37 -13.33
CA TRP A 183 -17.72 14.25 -13.54
C TRP A 183 -17.06 13.86 -12.22
N HIS A 184 -17.18 12.59 -11.85
CA HIS A 184 -16.61 12.04 -10.63
C HIS A 184 -16.33 10.54 -10.77
N THR A 185 -15.41 10.00 -9.98
CA THR A 185 -15.14 8.57 -9.83
C THR A 185 -15.19 8.22 -8.34
N LEU A 186 -16.37 7.82 -7.84
CA LEU A 186 -16.63 7.65 -6.41
C LEU A 186 -16.64 6.17 -5.99
N LEU A 187 -16.10 5.92 -4.80
CA LEU A 187 -16.02 4.63 -4.13
C LEU A 187 -17.19 4.45 -3.16
N VAL A 188 -17.85 3.29 -3.20
CA VAL A 188 -18.86 2.88 -2.23
C VAL A 188 -18.25 1.82 -1.29
N PRO A 189 -17.74 2.21 -0.12
CA PRO A 189 -17.06 1.29 0.77
C PRO A 189 -18.03 0.23 1.35
N SER A 190 -17.58 -1.02 1.43
CA SER A 190 -18.30 -2.07 2.15
C SER A 190 -17.34 -2.98 2.90
N VAL A 191 -17.57 -3.20 4.19
CA VAL A 191 -16.74 -4.12 4.99
C VAL A 191 -17.12 -5.56 4.67
N LYS A 192 -16.13 -6.36 4.32
CA LYS A 192 -16.26 -7.77 3.95
C LYS A 192 -15.79 -8.69 5.08
N THR A 193 -15.91 -9.99 4.85
CA THR A 193 -15.51 -11.03 5.83
C THR A 193 -14.04 -10.85 6.21
N PRO A 194 -13.70 -10.61 7.50
CA PRO A 194 -12.31 -10.54 7.94
C PRO A 194 -11.55 -11.84 7.64
N ARG A 195 -10.32 -11.70 7.17
CA ARG A 195 -9.42 -12.79 6.79
C ARG A 195 -8.22 -12.83 7.71
N VAL A 196 -7.50 -13.95 7.71
CA VAL A 196 -6.32 -14.16 8.53
C VAL A 196 -5.18 -14.66 7.67
N MET A 197 -4.07 -13.91 7.62
CA MET A 197 -2.81 -14.39 7.06
C MET A 197 -2.02 -15.07 8.18
N THR A 198 -1.74 -16.36 8.02
CA THR A 198 -0.98 -17.15 9.00
C THR A 198 0.50 -17.15 8.61
N LEU A 199 1.37 -16.67 9.50
CA LEU A 199 2.80 -16.54 9.27
C LEU A 199 3.57 -17.55 10.15
N ILE A 200 4.56 -18.23 9.57
CA ILE A 200 5.38 -19.23 10.28
C ILE A 200 6.71 -18.62 10.71
N GLU A 201 7.17 -18.96 11.92
CA GLU A 201 8.46 -18.52 12.45
C GLU A 201 9.59 -18.73 11.43
N GLY A 202 10.39 -17.69 11.20
CA GLY A 202 11.42 -17.66 10.15
C GLY A 202 10.98 -16.99 8.84
N THR A 203 9.69 -16.70 8.64
CA THR A 203 9.20 -15.87 7.51
C THR A 203 8.81 -14.45 7.92
N TYR A 204 8.99 -14.10 9.20
CA TYR A 204 8.68 -12.78 9.75
C TYR A 204 9.67 -12.39 10.86
N GLN A 205 9.66 -11.10 11.20
CA GLN A 205 10.16 -10.51 12.45
C GLN A 205 9.05 -9.63 13.03
N PHE A 206 9.07 -9.31 14.32
CA PHE A 206 8.00 -8.52 14.94
C PHE A 206 8.50 -7.56 16.01
N ALA A 207 7.75 -6.50 16.27
CA ALA A 207 7.95 -5.61 17.40
C ALA A 207 6.67 -5.58 18.24
N LEU A 208 6.79 -5.79 19.55
CA LEU A 208 5.66 -5.68 20.48
C LEU A 208 5.26 -4.22 20.70
N ASN A 209 4.00 -4.01 21.06
CA ASN A 209 3.51 -2.76 21.61
C ASN A 209 4.15 -2.48 22.99
N PRO A 210 4.15 -1.21 23.47
CA PRO A 210 4.71 -0.86 24.78
C PRO A 210 4.08 -1.58 25.99
N ASP A 211 2.89 -2.16 25.83
CA ASP A 211 2.19 -2.97 26.83
C ASP A 211 2.47 -4.48 26.70
N GLY A 212 3.36 -4.88 25.78
CA GLY A 212 3.70 -6.27 25.47
C GLY A 212 2.70 -6.99 24.56
N SER A 213 1.70 -6.30 24.02
CA SER A 213 0.73 -6.89 23.08
C SER A 213 1.26 -6.94 21.63
N CYS A 214 0.64 -7.77 20.80
CA CYS A 214 0.98 -7.84 19.38
C CYS A 214 0.13 -6.87 18.53
N CYS A 215 0.72 -6.15 17.58
CA CYS A 215 2.14 -5.88 17.39
C CYS A 215 2.29 -4.44 16.89
N ALA A 216 3.32 -3.72 17.36
CA ALA A 216 3.64 -2.38 16.88
C ALA A 216 4.16 -2.42 15.42
N ALA A 217 4.79 -3.52 15.04
CA ALA A 217 5.12 -3.85 13.66
C ALA A 217 5.24 -5.37 13.47
N VAL A 218 4.97 -5.85 12.25
CA VAL A 218 5.38 -7.16 11.76
C VAL A 218 6.10 -6.96 10.43
N LEU A 219 7.38 -7.35 10.36
CA LEU A 219 8.14 -7.41 9.13
C LEU A 219 7.96 -8.78 8.50
N ILE A 220 7.55 -8.84 7.23
CA ILE A 220 7.23 -10.10 6.53
C ILE A 220 8.15 -10.24 5.32
N ASP A 221 8.70 -11.44 5.09
CA ASP A 221 9.42 -11.72 3.84
C ASP A 221 8.47 -11.51 2.65
N SER A 222 8.90 -10.70 1.67
CA SER A 222 8.03 -10.26 0.58
C SER A 222 7.52 -11.42 -0.28
N ASN A 223 8.31 -12.47 -0.48
CA ASN A 223 7.87 -13.65 -1.23
C ASN A 223 6.78 -14.40 -0.46
N THR A 224 7.00 -14.62 0.84
CA THR A 224 6.02 -15.26 1.72
C THR A 224 4.71 -14.48 1.78
N PHE A 225 4.77 -13.14 1.81
CA PHE A 225 3.59 -12.29 1.78
C PHE A 225 2.79 -12.47 0.48
N ILE A 226 3.47 -12.44 -0.67
CA ILE A 226 2.86 -12.62 -2.00
C ILE A 226 2.26 -14.02 -2.13
N ASP A 227 2.97 -15.07 -1.73
CA ASP A 227 2.51 -16.47 -1.77
C ASP A 227 1.28 -16.73 -0.89
N LEU A 228 1.10 -15.98 0.21
CA LEU A 228 -0.06 -16.06 1.10
C LEU A 228 -1.20 -15.12 0.69
N LEU A 229 -0.91 -14.06 -0.06
CA LEU A 229 -1.91 -13.11 -0.56
C LEU A 229 -2.59 -13.62 -1.83
N PHE A 230 -1.82 -13.98 -2.86
CA PHE A 230 -2.31 -14.29 -4.20
C PHE A 230 -2.41 -15.80 -4.48
N PRO A 231 -3.52 -16.31 -5.06
CA PRO A 231 -3.66 -17.71 -5.44
C PRO A 231 -2.62 -18.10 -6.50
N PRO A 232 -1.90 -19.23 -6.33
CA PRO A 232 -0.85 -19.63 -7.27
C PRO A 232 -1.41 -20.27 -8.56
N THR A 233 -2.69 -20.65 -8.59
CA THR A 233 -3.31 -21.43 -9.67
C THR A 233 -4.81 -21.20 -9.79
N PHE A 234 -5.34 -21.30 -11.01
CA PHE A 234 -6.77 -21.45 -11.30
C PHE A 234 -7.17 -22.94 -11.49
N PRO A 235 -8.34 -23.41 -11.02
CA PRO A 235 -9.33 -22.68 -10.22
C PRO A 235 -8.78 -22.31 -8.84
N VAL A 236 -9.10 -21.10 -8.38
CA VAL A 236 -8.69 -20.62 -7.06
C VAL A 236 -9.26 -21.51 -5.96
N ASP A 237 -8.49 -21.69 -4.88
CA ASP A 237 -8.95 -22.28 -3.64
C ASP A 237 -8.95 -21.23 -2.51
N ASN A 238 -9.20 -21.66 -1.27
CA ASN A 238 -9.24 -20.77 -0.11
C ASN A 238 -7.93 -20.78 0.71
N SER A 239 -6.80 -21.21 0.13
CA SER A 239 -5.50 -21.24 0.81
C SER A 239 -4.86 -19.86 0.95
N THR A 240 -5.20 -18.91 0.07
CA THR A 240 -4.67 -17.54 0.07
C THR A 240 -5.75 -16.51 0.35
N VAL A 241 -5.34 -15.31 0.76
CA VAL A 241 -6.26 -14.25 1.18
C VAL A 241 -7.15 -13.74 0.03
N MET A 242 -6.59 -13.54 -1.17
CA MET A 242 -7.33 -13.17 -2.39
C MET A 242 -8.27 -14.30 -2.83
N GLY A 243 -7.76 -15.53 -2.99
CA GLY A 243 -8.57 -16.67 -3.44
C GLY A 243 -9.76 -16.96 -2.52
N ALA A 244 -9.57 -16.83 -1.21
CA ALA A 244 -10.65 -16.97 -0.24
C ALA A 244 -11.68 -15.83 -0.29
N ALA A 245 -11.30 -14.62 -0.74
CA ALA A 245 -12.20 -13.49 -0.96
C ALA A 245 -13.00 -13.64 -2.28
N GLU A 246 -12.34 -14.05 -3.36
CA GLU A 246 -13.00 -14.40 -4.63
C GLU A 246 -14.06 -15.48 -4.46
N LEU A 247 -13.71 -16.62 -3.83
CA LEU A 247 -14.63 -17.74 -3.64
C LEU A 247 -15.85 -17.40 -2.78
N ALA A 248 -15.74 -16.39 -1.91
CA ALA A 248 -16.86 -15.90 -1.10
C ALA A 248 -17.75 -14.90 -1.86
N GLY A 249 -17.33 -14.39 -3.01
CA GLY A 249 -17.95 -13.23 -3.65
C GLY A 249 -17.79 -11.94 -2.84
N ASP A 250 -16.75 -11.86 -2.00
CA ASP A 250 -16.43 -10.63 -1.26
C ASP A 250 -15.90 -9.54 -2.21
N ILE A 251 -15.25 -9.95 -3.31
CA ILE A 251 -14.71 -9.09 -4.38
C ILE A 251 -15.15 -9.57 -5.76
N THR A 252 -15.14 -8.67 -6.75
CA THR A 252 -15.38 -8.94 -8.17
C THR A 252 -14.41 -8.17 -9.06
N THR A 253 -14.35 -8.51 -10.35
CA THR A 253 -13.55 -7.78 -11.34
C THR A 253 -13.98 -6.32 -11.52
N ALA A 254 -15.20 -5.95 -11.11
CA ALA A 254 -15.76 -4.60 -11.26
C ALA A 254 -15.44 -3.66 -10.08
N ASP A 255 -14.75 -4.15 -9.05
CA ASP A 255 -14.52 -3.45 -7.79
C ASP A 255 -13.09 -2.89 -7.68
N VAL A 256 -12.89 -1.92 -6.79
CA VAL A 256 -11.55 -1.50 -6.33
C VAL A 256 -11.36 -2.02 -4.90
N SER A 257 -10.61 -3.10 -4.73
CA SER A 257 -10.59 -3.86 -3.47
C SER A 257 -9.46 -3.44 -2.53
N THR A 258 -9.76 -3.11 -1.28
CA THR A 258 -8.74 -2.81 -0.26
C THR A 258 -8.54 -3.98 0.69
N PHE A 259 -7.34 -4.54 0.71
CA PHE A 259 -6.89 -5.49 1.70
C PHE A 259 -6.17 -4.71 2.80
N LEU A 260 -6.92 -4.43 3.87
CA LEU A 260 -6.47 -3.61 5.00
C LEU A 260 -5.74 -4.49 6.00
N PHE A 261 -4.43 -4.29 6.11
CA PHE A 261 -3.59 -4.97 7.10
C PHE A 261 -3.39 -4.10 8.35
N PRO A 262 -2.97 -4.68 9.49
CA PRO A 262 -2.42 -3.91 10.60
C PRO A 262 -1.06 -3.30 10.19
N SER A 263 -0.20 -2.97 11.16
CA SER A 263 1.18 -2.53 10.91
C SER A 263 2.08 -3.68 10.40
N ALA A 264 1.79 -4.16 9.19
CA ALA A 264 2.51 -5.19 8.45
C ALA A 264 3.40 -4.52 7.39
N TYR A 265 4.68 -4.86 7.29
CA TYR A 265 5.58 -4.23 6.33
C TYR A 265 6.49 -5.29 5.69
N LEU A 266 6.81 -5.15 4.41
CA LEU A 266 7.54 -6.18 3.67
C LEU A 266 9.03 -5.85 3.56
N TYR A 267 9.87 -6.88 3.62
CA TYR A 267 11.31 -6.78 3.38
C TYR A 267 11.78 -7.78 2.32
N THR A 268 12.89 -7.46 1.66
CA THR A 268 13.57 -8.36 0.70
C THR A 268 15.06 -8.31 0.97
N GLY A 269 15.61 -9.37 1.57
CA GLY A 269 17.01 -9.39 2.00
C GLY A 269 17.27 -8.32 3.06
N SER A 270 18.14 -7.35 2.75
CA SER A 270 18.43 -6.19 3.61
C SER A 270 17.47 -5.01 3.40
N ASP A 271 16.68 -5.01 2.34
CA ASP A 271 15.87 -3.86 1.97
C ASP A 271 14.55 -3.87 2.74
N CYS A 272 14.32 -2.81 3.50
CA CYS A 272 13.07 -2.53 4.19
C CYS A 272 12.75 -1.03 4.06
N CYS A 273 11.49 -0.61 3.90
CA CYS A 273 10.28 -1.41 4.06
C CYS A 273 9.22 -1.06 3.02
N THR A 274 8.62 -2.06 2.36
CA THR A 274 7.44 -1.86 1.51
C THR A 274 6.19 -1.82 2.40
N LEU A 275 5.45 -0.70 2.40
CA LEU A 275 4.33 -0.49 3.32
C LEU A 275 2.95 -0.80 2.71
N GLY A 276 2.89 -0.81 1.38
CA GLY A 276 1.72 -1.10 0.57
C GLY A 276 2.14 -1.36 -0.89
N PHE A 277 1.16 -1.75 -1.69
CA PHE A 277 1.19 -1.68 -3.16
C PHE A 277 -0.25 -1.78 -3.69
N HIS A 278 -0.55 -1.19 -4.84
CA HIS A 278 -1.67 -1.60 -5.68
C HIS A 278 -1.23 -2.61 -6.74
N MET A 279 -2.16 -3.44 -7.19
CA MET A 279 -1.96 -4.47 -8.20
C MET A 279 -3.32 -4.96 -8.70
N PHE A 280 -3.34 -6.00 -9.53
CA PHE A 280 -4.53 -6.80 -9.80
C PHE A 280 -4.17 -8.28 -9.70
N ASP A 281 -5.12 -9.10 -9.23
CA ASP A 281 -4.99 -10.54 -9.40
C ASP A 281 -5.36 -10.94 -10.84
N PHE A 282 -4.52 -11.78 -11.46
CA PHE A 282 -4.73 -12.26 -12.81
C PHE A 282 -5.40 -13.63 -12.79
N GLU A 283 -6.61 -13.65 -13.32
CA GLU A 283 -7.43 -14.84 -13.34
C GLU A 283 -7.84 -15.19 -14.79
N PRO A 284 -7.74 -16.46 -15.23
CA PRO A 284 -8.01 -16.81 -16.62
C PRO A 284 -9.49 -16.62 -16.96
N GLY A 285 -9.74 -16.37 -18.24
CA GLY A 285 -11.10 -16.17 -18.73
C GLY A 285 -11.95 -17.43 -18.69
N ILE A 286 -13.25 -17.22 -18.46
CA ILE A 286 -14.24 -18.28 -18.32
C ILE A 286 -15.39 -18.10 -19.32
N PRO A 287 -16.12 -19.16 -19.71
CA PRO A 287 -17.21 -19.02 -20.69
C PRO A 287 -18.27 -17.97 -20.29
N ALA A 288 -18.52 -17.81 -18.99
CA ALA A 288 -19.48 -16.86 -18.44
C ALA A 288 -19.13 -15.37 -18.71
N ASN A 289 -17.85 -15.03 -18.89
CA ASN A 289 -17.42 -13.66 -19.18
C ASN A 289 -16.94 -13.45 -20.64
N GLY A 290 -17.14 -14.43 -21.51
CA GLY A 290 -16.67 -14.43 -22.89
C GLY A 290 -15.23 -14.91 -23.07
N ASN A 291 -14.66 -15.63 -22.09
CA ASN A 291 -13.27 -16.07 -22.03
C ASN A 291 -12.25 -14.92 -22.00
N ARG A 292 -12.63 -13.76 -21.45
CA ARG A 292 -11.73 -12.61 -21.20
C ARG A 292 -10.99 -12.83 -19.88
N PRO A 293 -9.68 -12.55 -19.76
CA PRO A 293 -9.02 -12.57 -18.46
C PRO A 293 -9.70 -11.62 -17.48
N ARG A 294 -9.77 -12.05 -16.23
CA ARG A 294 -10.38 -11.37 -15.10
C ARG A 294 -9.27 -10.68 -14.32
N PHE A 295 -9.34 -9.35 -14.18
CA PHE A 295 -8.38 -8.58 -13.40
C PHE A 295 -9.12 -8.03 -12.18
N TYR A 296 -8.80 -8.56 -11.00
CA TYR A 296 -9.35 -8.09 -9.72
C TYR A 296 -8.44 -7.01 -9.16
N VAL A 297 -8.74 -5.75 -9.49
CA VAL A 297 -7.94 -4.60 -9.06
C VAL A 297 -8.01 -4.43 -7.54
N MET A 298 -6.86 -4.29 -6.91
CA MET A 298 -6.72 -4.29 -5.46
C MET A 298 -5.57 -3.39 -4.98
N ASN A 299 -5.65 -2.99 -3.72
CA ASN A 299 -4.49 -2.53 -2.96
C ASN A 299 -4.30 -3.37 -1.69
N TYR A 300 -3.05 -3.65 -1.39
CA TYR A 300 -2.59 -3.97 -0.05
C TYR A 300 -2.19 -2.65 0.62
N SER A 301 -2.81 -2.33 1.75
CA SER A 301 -2.44 -1.14 2.51
C SER A 301 -2.39 -1.44 4.00
N SER A 302 -1.25 -1.16 4.61
CA SER A 302 -1.06 -1.30 6.05
C SER A 302 -1.49 -0.07 6.81
N TRP A 303 -2.23 -0.28 7.91
CA TRP A 303 -2.48 0.79 8.88
C TRP A 303 -1.16 1.16 9.59
N ILE A 304 -0.75 2.42 9.45
CA ILE A 304 0.50 2.89 10.08
C ILE A 304 0.24 3.30 11.52
N THR A 305 0.77 2.51 12.46
CA THR A 305 0.87 2.93 13.86
C THR A 305 1.98 3.98 13.97
N PRO A 306 1.72 5.19 14.50
CA PRO A 306 2.65 6.34 14.40
C PRO A 306 4.08 6.06 14.85
N VAL A 307 4.28 5.16 15.82
CA VAL A 307 5.61 4.84 16.38
C VAL A 307 6.57 4.14 15.40
N ALA A 308 6.09 3.67 14.24
CA ALA A 308 6.88 2.84 13.32
C ALA A 308 7.91 3.66 12.51
N PHE A 309 7.49 4.70 11.79
CA PHE A 309 8.35 5.35 10.78
C PHE A 309 8.53 6.85 11.00
N LEU A 310 9.69 7.34 10.54
CA LEU A 310 10.07 8.77 10.53
C LEU A 310 9.83 9.48 11.89
N GLY A 311 10.05 8.75 12.99
CA GLY A 311 9.95 9.27 14.36
C GLY A 311 8.53 9.67 14.82
N GLY A 312 7.46 9.20 14.16
CA GLY A 312 6.09 9.58 14.50
C GLY A 312 5.24 10.07 13.32
N VAL A 313 5.88 10.37 12.18
CA VAL A 313 5.33 11.27 11.15
C VAL A 313 4.43 10.57 10.14
N LEU A 314 4.70 9.30 9.80
CA LEU A 314 3.74 8.49 9.04
C LEU A 314 2.72 7.88 9.99
N SER A 315 1.44 7.99 9.65
CA SER A 315 0.34 7.44 10.45
C SER A 315 -0.89 7.09 9.63
N ASP A 316 -1.76 6.29 10.24
CA ASP A 316 -3.15 6.06 9.84
C ASP A 316 -3.33 5.60 8.38
N VAL A 317 -3.93 6.43 7.51
CA VAL A 317 -4.32 6.06 6.15
C VAL A 317 -3.36 6.54 5.07
N VAL A 318 -2.17 7.04 5.43
CA VAL A 318 -1.23 7.61 4.46
C VAL A 318 -0.96 6.66 3.29
N ILE A 319 -0.66 5.39 3.58
CA ILE A 319 -0.43 4.35 2.57
C ILE A 319 -1.70 4.07 1.78
N LEU A 320 -2.85 3.88 2.44
CA LEU A 320 -4.11 3.68 1.73
C LEU A 320 -4.46 4.84 0.79
N SER A 321 -4.11 6.09 1.13
CA SER A 321 -4.30 7.24 0.24
C SER A 321 -3.34 7.25 -0.94
N HIS A 322 -2.10 6.79 -0.75
CA HIS A 322 -1.10 6.56 -1.79
C HIS A 322 -1.60 5.50 -2.76
N GLU A 323 -1.80 4.25 -2.29
CA GLU A 323 -2.19 3.12 -3.13
C GLU A 323 -3.50 3.39 -3.86
N MET A 324 -4.48 4.04 -3.22
CA MET A 324 -5.78 4.31 -3.87
C MET A 324 -5.66 5.35 -4.99
N ALA A 325 -4.77 6.33 -4.87
CA ALA A 325 -4.54 7.30 -5.94
C ALA A 325 -3.77 6.68 -7.10
N GLU A 326 -2.76 5.87 -6.83
CA GLU A 326 -2.03 5.13 -7.87
C GLU A 326 -2.92 4.07 -8.54
N THR A 327 -3.73 3.34 -7.77
CA THR A 327 -4.79 2.46 -8.31
C THR A 327 -5.70 3.21 -9.30
N PHE A 328 -5.97 4.50 -9.08
CA PHE A 328 -6.82 5.29 -9.96
C PHE A 328 -6.08 5.76 -11.23
N ASN A 329 -4.76 5.90 -11.18
CA ASN A 329 -3.92 6.45 -12.23
C ASN A 329 -3.26 5.38 -13.12
N ASP A 330 -2.84 4.25 -12.55
CA ASP A 330 -2.42 3.03 -13.25
C ASP A 330 -2.93 1.75 -12.54
N PRO A 331 -4.24 1.42 -12.64
CA PRO A 331 -4.82 0.21 -12.07
C PRO A 331 -4.22 -1.11 -12.58
N PHE A 332 -3.34 -1.06 -13.60
CA PHE A 332 -2.83 -2.24 -14.28
C PHE A 332 -1.30 -2.31 -14.39
N LEU A 333 -0.55 -1.46 -13.67
CA LEU A 333 0.92 -1.52 -13.54
C LEU A 333 1.67 -1.75 -14.87
N ALA A 334 1.25 -1.05 -15.91
CA ALA A 334 1.72 -1.23 -17.28
C ALA A 334 1.81 -2.69 -17.80
N PHE A 335 0.85 -3.57 -17.44
CA PHE A 335 0.89 -5.00 -17.77
C PHE A 335 1.02 -5.32 -19.28
N ASP A 336 0.53 -4.43 -20.15
CA ASP A 336 0.59 -4.58 -21.60
C ASP A 336 1.83 -3.91 -22.24
N GLY A 337 2.63 -3.21 -21.43
CA GLY A 337 3.79 -2.42 -21.86
C GLY A 337 3.45 -1.18 -22.67
N VAL A 338 2.20 -0.69 -22.60
CA VAL A 338 1.70 0.45 -23.40
C VAL A 338 0.99 1.49 -22.54
N HIS A 339 0.02 1.08 -21.71
CA HIS A 339 -0.71 1.98 -20.82
C HIS A 339 0.04 2.10 -19.49
N GLY A 340 0.07 3.27 -18.86
CA GLY A 340 0.76 3.47 -17.57
C GLY A 340 2.28 3.65 -17.67
N VAL A 341 2.87 3.36 -18.84
CA VAL A 341 4.27 3.69 -19.14
C VAL A 341 4.40 5.19 -19.44
N THR A 342 5.42 5.81 -18.88
CA THR A 342 5.78 7.23 -19.05
C THR A 342 7.20 7.35 -19.61
N PRO A 343 7.66 8.55 -20.04
CA PRO A 343 9.10 8.77 -20.18
C PRO A 343 9.80 8.55 -18.85
N TRP A 344 11.05 8.08 -18.87
CA TRP A 344 11.88 8.01 -17.67
C TRP A 344 11.93 9.36 -16.94
N TRP A 345 11.65 9.32 -15.64
CA TRP A 345 11.64 10.47 -14.75
C TRP A 345 12.58 10.24 -13.55
N LEU A 346 13.18 11.33 -13.08
CA LEU A 346 14.00 11.37 -11.87
C LEU A 346 13.32 12.31 -10.87
N ALA A 347 12.70 11.74 -9.84
CA ALA A 347 12.05 12.49 -8.78
C ALA A 347 13.08 13.13 -7.82
N PRO A 348 12.73 14.21 -7.09
CA PRO A 348 13.68 14.92 -6.23
C PRO A 348 14.17 14.11 -5.01
N ASN A 349 13.50 13.01 -4.69
CA ASN A 349 13.91 12.01 -3.69
C ASN A 349 15.06 11.11 -4.20
N GLY A 350 15.38 11.17 -5.50
CA GLY A 350 16.38 10.34 -6.19
C GLY A 350 15.81 9.07 -6.84
N GLN A 351 14.50 8.87 -6.79
CA GLN A 351 13.80 7.74 -7.40
C GLN A 351 13.73 7.91 -8.91
N CYS A 352 13.93 6.79 -9.61
CA CYS A 352 14.07 6.73 -11.06
C CYS A 352 13.23 5.58 -11.60
N GLN A 353 12.21 5.90 -12.39
CA GLN A 353 11.28 4.94 -12.99
C GLN A 353 10.71 5.50 -14.31
N ASP A 354 9.89 4.70 -14.98
CA ASP A 354 9.15 5.01 -16.21
C ASP A 354 7.66 4.58 -16.11
N LEU A 355 7.09 4.57 -14.90
CA LEU A 355 5.68 4.26 -14.61
C LEU A 355 4.89 5.49 -14.13
N LEU A 356 3.57 5.45 -14.21
CA LEU A 356 2.65 6.54 -13.83
C LEU A 356 2.31 6.54 -12.32
N GLU A 357 3.33 6.38 -11.48
CA GLU A 357 3.19 6.13 -10.05
C GLU A 357 3.32 7.45 -9.28
N GLY A 358 2.16 8.06 -9.01
CA GLY A 358 2.05 9.43 -8.49
C GLY A 358 2.49 9.59 -7.03
N GLY A 359 2.31 8.56 -6.20
CA GLY A 359 2.78 8.52 -4.82
C GLY A 359 4.28 8.18 -4.74
N ASP A 360 4.76 7.27 -5.58
CA ASP A 360 6.18 6.90 -5.70
C ASP A 360 7.04 8.11 -6.12
N ALA A 361 6.58 8.92 -7.09
CA ALA A 361 7.31 10.10 -7.55
C ALA A 361 7.44 11.24 -6.50
N ILE A 362 6.74 11.14 -5.36
CA ILE A 362 6.65 12.21 -4.36
C ILE A 362 6.88 11.72 -2.91
N GLU A 363 6.93 10.41 -2.67
CA GLU A 363 7.26 9.85 -1.36
C GLU A 363 8.66 10.28 -0.89
N ASN A 364 8.87 10.28 0.42
CA ASN A 364 10.13 10.70 1.04
C ASN A 364 10.57 12.17 0.75
N LEU A 365 9.78 12.98 0.04
CA LEU A 365 10.01 14.43 -0.09
C LEU A 365 9.63 15.19 1.20
N PRO A 366 10.23 16.37 1.46
CA PRO A 366 9.68 17.34 2.40
C PRO A 366 8.24 17.69 2.00
N ASP A 367 7.35 17.83 2.99
CA ASP A 367 5.93 18.13 2.80
C ASP A 367 5.18 17.15 1.86
N SER A 368 5.70 15.92 1.72
CA SER A 368 5.02 14.81 1.01
C SER A 368 3.71 14.37 1.68
N LEU A 369 3.46 14.77 2.93
CA LEU A 369 2.22 14.49 3.66
C LEU A 369 1.28 15.70 3.65
N TYR A 370 -0.02 15.40 3.67
CA TYR A 370 -1.09 16.37 3.76
C TYR A 370 -2.12 15.95 4.81
N PRO A 371 -2.27 16.69 5.93
CA PRO A 371 -3.25 16.38 6.95
C PRO A 371 -4.65 16.83 6.54
N ILE A 372 -5.64 15.96 6.74
CA ILE A 372 -7.05 16.26 6.48
C ILE A 372 -7.87 15.98 7.75
N THR A 373 -8.35 17.04 8.38
CA THR A 373 -9.26 16.94 9.53
C THR A 373 -10.65 16.52 9.09
N LEU A 374 -11.09 15.32 9.48
CA LEU A 374 -12.44 14.82 9.22
C LEU A 374 -13.01 14.14 10.46
N ASN A 375 -14.26 14.49 10.82
CA ASN A 375 -14.95 13.97 12.01
C ASN A 375 -14.17 14.12 13.34
N GLY A 376 -13.35 15.17 13.46
CA GLY A 376 -12.54 15.43 14.67
C GLY A 376 -11.28 14.55 14.79
N PHE A 377 -10.84 13.95 13.69
CA PHE A 377 -9.56 13.24 13.59
C PHE A 377 -8.76 13.80 12.41
N ASP A 378 -7.46 14.00 12.62
CA ASP A 378 -6.54 14.45 11.57
C ASP A 378 -5.94 13.21 10.90
N TYR A 379 -6.39 12.92 9.68
CA TYR A 379 -5.85 11.84 8.86
C TYR A 379 -4.63 12.34 8.10
N GLN A 380 -3.52 11.60 8.12
CA GLN A 380 -2.43 11.83 7.20
C GLN A 380 -2.76 11.18 5.86
N THR A 381 -2.79 12.00 4.81
CA THR A 381 -2.81 11.53 3.42
C THR A 381 -1.49 11.88 2.76
N GLN A 382 -1.13 11.21 1.67
CA GLN A 382 0.02 11.63 0.88
C GLN A 382 -0.38 12.72 -0.10
N ASN A 383 0.53 13.62 -0.44
CA ASN A 383 0.43 14.34 -1.71
C ASN A 383 0.75 13.36 -2.84
N ILE A 384 0.17 13.60 -4.02
CA ILE A 384 0.31 12.77 -5.22
C ILE A 384 0.82 13.66 -6.34
N MET A 385 1.81 13.17 -7.09
CA MET A 385 2.30 13.77 -8.32
C MET A 385 1.26 13.63 -9.42
N LEU A 386 0.94 14.73 -10.10
CA LEU A 386 -0.12 14.80 -11.10
C LEU A 386 0.37 14.43 -12.49
N LEU A 387 -0.49 13.79 -13.30
CA LEU A 387 -0.24 13.44 -14.71
C LEU A 387 0.57 14.50 -15.54
N PRO A 388 0.33 15.82 -15.46
CA PRO A 388 1.14 16.82 -16.15
C PRO A 388 2.64 16.81 -15.88
N TRP A 389 3.07 16.32 -14.71
CA TRP A 389 4.49 16.20 -14.37
C TRP A 389 5.16 15.11 -15.21
N PHE A 390 4.55 13.93 -15.27
CA PHE A 390 4.95 12.80 -16.12
C PHE A 390 4.84 13.13 -17.61
N ALA A 391 3.90 14.01 -17.98
CA ALA A 391 3.77 14.54 -19.34
C ALA A 391 4.73 15.71 -19.65
N PHE A 392 5.56 16.13 -18.69
CA PHE A 392 6.50 17.25 -18.81
C PHE A 392 5.88 18.56 -19.31
N GLN A 393 4.61 18.81 -18.99
CA GLN A 393 3.84 19.94 -19.51
C GLN A 393 4.13 21.22 -18.72
N SER A 394 4.65 22.24 -19.39
CA SER A 394 4.94 23.55 -18.77
C SER A 394 4.31 24.70 -19.57
N PRO A 395 3.43 25.53 -18.97
CA PRO A 395 2.88 25.36 -17.62
C PRO A 395 1.91 24.17 -17.55
N SER A 396 1.79 23.55 -16.37
CA SER A 396 0.82 22.48 -16.13
C SER A 396 -0.62 22.93 -16.45
N PRO A 397 -1.47 22.10 -17.09
CA PRO A 397 -2.88 22.37 -17.26
C PRO A 397 -3.73 22.00 -16.02
N ALA A 398 -3.19 21.27 -15.04
CA ALA A 398 -3.86 20.92 -13.79
C ALA A 398 -4.23 22.14 -12.93
N ILE A 399 -4.93 21.88 -11.81
CA ILE A 399 -5.34 22.88 -10.83
C ILE A 399 -4.19 23.82 -10.46
N ASP A 400 -4.46 25.13 -10.51
CA ASP A 400 -3.50 26.21 -10.18
C ASP A 400 -2.11 26.11 -10.85
N HIS A 401 -2.00 25.41 -11.99
CA HIS A 401 -0.74 25.08 -12.66
C HIS A 401 0.22 24.22 -11.81
N ALA A 402 -0.30 23.44 -10.88
CA ALA A 402 0.45 22.56 -9.98
C ALA A 402 0.94 21.28 -10.67
N TYR A 403 1.94 20.65 -10.05
CA TYR A 403 2.40 19.29 -10.36
C TYR A 403 2.11 18.29 -9.23
N SER A 404 1.58 18.75 -8.10
CA SER A 404 1.23 17.93 -6.93
C SER A 404 -0.11 18.35 -6.34
N TYR A 405 -0.79 17.44 -5.64
CA TYR A 405 -2.05 17.71 -4.93
C TYR A 405 -2.24 16.71 -3.77
N PRO A 406 -2.92 17.02 -2.64
CA PRO A 406 -3.67 18.25 -2.31
C PRO A 406 -2.85 19.54 -2.16
N ASN A 407 -1.58 19.47 -1.77
CA ASN A 407 -0.69 20.63 -1.70
C ASN A 407 -0.09 20.92 -3.08
N THR A 408 -0.51 22.04 -3.67
CA THR A 408 -0.09 22.50 -5.00
C THR A 408 1.36 22.98 -5.10
N ASN A 409 2.11 23.00 -3.99
CA ASN A 409 3.45 23.61 -3.91
C ASN A 409 4.57 22.62 -3.51
N VAL A 410 4.30 21.31 -3.38
CA VAL A 410 5.35 20.32 -3.04
C VAL A 410 6.35 20.20 -4.19
N VAL A 411 5.83 20.14 -5.43
CA VAL A 411 6.64 19.98 -6.63
C VAL A 411 6.47 21.18 -7.55
N ASN A 412 7.53 21.99 -7.63
CA ASN A 412 7.57 23.25 -8.39
C ASN A 412 8.45 23.16 -9.65
N ALA A 413 8.95 21.97 -9.97
CA ALA A 413 9.83 21.71 -11.12
C ALA A 413 9.56 20.33 -11.72
N LEU A 414 9.68 20.25 -13.05
CA LEU A 414 9.63 19.00 -13.80
C LEU A 414 10.92 18.18 -13.58
N SER A 415 10.82 16.86 -13.77
CA SER A 415 11.98 15.99 -13.96
C SER A 415 12.86 16.49 -15.14
N PRO A 416 14.17 16.21 -15.17
CA PRO A 416 14.95 16.25 -16.40
C PRO A 416 14.28 15.45 -17.52
N GLN A 417 14.33 15.99 -18.75
CA GLN A 417 13.78 15.34 -19.96
C GLN A 417 14.82 14.49 -20.68
N LEU A 418 14.36 13.61 -21.57
CA LEU A 418 15.21 12.75 -22.43
C LEU A 418 16.16 11.81 -21.68
N LEU A 419 15.83 11.48 -20.42
CA LEU A 419 16.51 10.47 -19.62
C LEU A 419 16.41 9.10 -20.31
N LYS A 420 17.52 8.36 -20.34
CA LYS A 420 17.57 6.98 -20.85
C LYS A 420 17.15 5.98 -19.76
N PRO A 421 16.95 4.69 -20.10
CA PRO A 421 16.68 3.65 -19.12
C PRO A 421 17.63 3.65 -17.91
N GLY A 422 17.05 3.71 -16.72
CA GLY A 422 17.78 3.91 -15.46
C GLY A 422 18.26 5.35 -15.22
N CYS A 423 17.59 6.35 -15.81
CA CYS A 423 17.87 7.79 -15.71
C CYS A 423 19.31 8.20 -16.05
N GLN A 424 19.83 7.65 -17.15
CA GLN A 424 21.19 7.90 -17.68
C GLN A 424 21.24 8.99 -18.76
#